data_AF-A0A401GUX4-F1
#
_entry.id   AF-A0A401GUX4-F1
#
_cell.length_a   1.000
_cell.length_b   1.000
_cell.length_c   1.000
_cell.angle_alpha   90.00
_cell.angle_beta   90.00
_cell.angle_gamma   90.00
#
_symmetry.space_group_name_H-M   'P 1'
#
loop_
_entity.id
_entity.type
_entity.pdbx_description
1 polymer ?
#
loop_
_entity_poly.entity_id
_entity_poly.type
_entity_poly.pdbx_seq_one_letter_code
_entity_poly.pdbx_strand_id
1 'polypeptide(L)'
;MAPPKRVVSPSSPSGSSAKKVRALPSGAEFETQPPDDQGLSSVDGEAVGEPATVEDIVVGGSTHLAAPLAGGCALEESPQAGLAELEYVDDPFSDEQHAAWDARVMLAVRKEGISPQVFPLTVAVALLQIILRDIKTSVKPALLDRDEIKIFELLLQHRDMLLPALEQALRIGRFAAVRRMALLREDATSSSSEGAEANFIHAPPSDPVEPLQPQAQTPMSFGDMKSAILDFEEKIRPELKRYIVGNHPTFNPPSSAVNDSTLFIDGMGGMSEKDPAVRERVEKLFSGEMDADQNLRVLFNAPGTGKTTLLVEGLCRYWGLYVVSCDDKKDPLGSKDADTAWNVLQMDPGFTPKVPLTPTKNHAVANNVKIAARTFRLVLLARLSIFDFFLRCAPPHVDEADLRRRWLYLQLRPSGLFRKMDIFDELFQAIHTVQDDNAVARRIYELEKAIRDDVHVNVGSLFFVLDQAEVASERGTEAFWSSTSGGGHGSVLGEMYNAWSEFSMAMIISGTVLPLELLTNSIHTRRERK
;
A
#
# COMPACT_ATOMS: atom_id res chain seq x y z
N MET A 1 58.66 -20.79 -19.87
CA MET A 1 57.91 -21.84 -19.14
C MET A 1 56.53 -21.92 -19.74
N ALA A 2 56.21 -23.05 -20.39
CA ALA A 2 54.94 -23.27 -21.09
C ALA A 2 53.84 -23.76 -20.12
N PRO A 3 52.54 -23.52 -20.41
CA PRO A 3 51.45 -23.98 -19.56
C PRO A 3 51.14 -25.48 -19.77
N PRO A 4 50.58 -26.18 -18.76
CA PRO A 4 50.41 -27.62 -18.81
C PRO A 4 49.18 -28.04 -19.64
N LYS A 5 49.37 -29.14 -20.38
CA LYS A 5 48.40 -29.83 -21.23
C LYS A 5 47.30 -30.49 -20.40
N ARG A 6 46.04 -30.30 -20.84
CA ARG A 6 44.83 -31.00 -20.36
C ARG A 6 44.88 -32.46 -20.82
N VAL A 7 44.81 -33.40 -19.88
CA VAL A 7 44.68 -34.84 -20.15
C VAL A 7 43.18 -35.17 -20.26
N VAL A 8 42.77 -35.63 -21.44
CA VAL A 8 41.47 -36.25 -21.70
C VAL A 8 41.62 -37.74 -21.43
N SER A 9 40.76 -38.32 -20.60
CA SER A 9 40.65 -39.78 -20.41
C SER A 9 39.31 -40.29 -20.99
N PRO A 10 39.29 -41.50 -21.56
CA PRO A 10 38.24 -41.93 -22.46
C PRO A 10 37.08 -42.65 -21.75
N SER A 11 35.97 -42.63 -22.48
CA SER A 11 34.74 -43.39 -22.28
C SER A 11 34.94 -44.90 -22.33
N SER A 12 34.07 -45.63 -21.63
CA SER A 12 33.69 -47.01 -21.96
C SER A 12 32.28 -47.33 -21.48
N PRO A 13 31.60 -48.32 -22.09
CA PRO A 13 30.16 -48.29 -22.29
C PRO A 13 29.42 -49.49 -21.63
N SER A 14 28.12 -49.55 -21.92
CA SER A 14 27.21 -50.72 -21.91
C SER A 14 26.34 -50.91 -20.67
N GLY A 15 25.05 -51.15 -20.97
CA GLY A 15 24.01 -51.43 -19.99
C GLY A 15 22.62 -51.30 -20.61
N SER A 16 22.31 -52.12 -21.62
CA SER A 16 20.99 -52.22 -22.23
C SER A 16 19.96 -52.81 -21.26
N SER A 17 18.74 -52.28 -21.23
CA SER A 17 17.56 -53.14 -21.06
C SER A 17 16.32 -52.51 -21.70
N ALA A 18 15.70 -53.31 -22.55
CA ALA A 18 14.58 -52.98 -23.41
C ALA A 18 13.25 -52.93 -22.65
N LYS A 19 12.35 -52.03 -23.05
CA LYS A 19 10.90 -52.30 -23.01
C LYS A 19 10.08 -51.40 -23.95
N LYS A 20 9.73 -52.02 -25.08
CA LYS A 20 8.38 -52.13 -25.68
C LYS A 20 7.66 -50.83 -26.09
N VAL A 21 7.87 -50.50 -27.37
CA VAL A 21 7.01 -49.67 -28.24
C VAL A 21 5.66 -50.38 -28.46
N ARG A 22 4.55 -49.63 -28.39
CA ARG A 22 3.25 -50.02 -28.95
C ARG A 22 2.75 -48.87 -29.82
N ALA A 23 2.42 -49.20 -31.07
CA ALA A 23 2.05 -48.30 -32.14
C ALA A 23 0.58 -47.83 -32.09
N LEU A 24 0.36 -46.77 -32.86
CA LEU A 24 -0.86 -46.02 -33.22
C LEU A 24 -2.05 -46.86 -33.72
N PRO A 25 -3.24 -46.23 -33.84
CA PRO A 25 -3.76 -45.83 -35.16
C PRO A 25 -4.22 -44.35 -35.15
N SER A 26 -3.74 -43.52 -36.09
CA SER A 26 -4.34 -43.19 -37.40
C SER A 26 -5.71 -42.50 -37.34
N GLY A 27 -5.78 -41.27 -37.86
CA GLY A 27 -7.02 -40.72 -38.39
C GLY A 27 -7.15 -39.20 -38.35
N ALA A 28 -7.17 -38.63 -39.56
CA ALA A 28 -7.91 -37.44 -40.00
C ALA A 28 -7.14 -36.12 -40.13
N GLU A 29 -6.71 -35.91 -41.37
CA GLU A 29 -6.41 -34.65 -42.03
C GLU A 29 -7.66 -33.75 -42.08
N PHE A 30 -7.52 -32.45 -41.82
CA PHE A 30 -8.29 -31.43 -42.50
C PHE A 30 -7.42 -30.18 -42.69
N GLU A 31 -7.12 -29.97 -43.97
CA GLU A 31 -6.45 -28.86 -44.59
C GLU A 31 -7.52 -27.83 -45.01
N THR A 32 -7.42 -26.58 -44.56
CA THR A 32 -8.11 -25.46 -45.21
C THR A 32 -7.23 -24.22 -45.13
N GLN A 33 -6.69 -23.85 -46.29
CA GLN A 33 -6.08 -22.56 -46.62
C GLN A 33 -7.14 -21.44 -46.76
N PRO A 34 -6.73 -20.15 -46.75
CA PRO A 34 -7.60 -18.99 -46.78
C PRO A 34 -7.92 -18.54 -48.22
N PRO A 35 -8.93 -17.68 -48.44
CA PRO A 35 -9.06 -16.95 -49.69
C PRO A 35 -8.50 -15.53 -49.60
N ASP A 36 -7.52 -15.24 -50.46
CA ASP A 36 -7.25 -13.92 -51.04
C ASP A 36 -8.16 -13.71 -52.28
N ASP A 37 -8.59 -12.47 -52.51
CA ASP A 37 -8.67 -11.73 -53.80
C ASP A 37 -9.72 -10.60 -53.71
N GLN A 38 -9.31 -9.32 -53.76
CA GLN A 38 -9.06 -8.45 -54.93
C GLN A 38 -10.30 -7.68 -55.45
N GLY A 39 -10.10 -6.39 -55.75
CA GLY A 39 -10.98 -5.58 -56.62
C GLY A 39 -11.25 -4.16 -56.12
N LEU A 40 -10.33 -3.19 -56.34
CA LEU A 40 -10.40 -2.16 -57.40
C LEU A 40 -11.53 -1.10 -57.24
N SER A 41 -11.17 0.16 -57.00
CA SER A 41 -11.28 1.22 -58.04
C SER A 41 -10.80 2.59 -57.52
N SER A 42 -9.91 3.16 -58.33
CA SER A 42 -9.44 4.54 -58.38
C SER A 42 -10.48 5.45 -59.03
N VAL A 43 -10.61 6.70 -58.57
CA VAL A 43 -10.92 7.85 -59.44
C VAL A 43 -10.15 9.07 -58.96
N ASP A 44 -9.32 9.59 -59.87
CA ASP A 44 -8.58 10.85 -59.81
C ASP A 44 -9.49 12.09 -59.93
N GLY A 45 -9.02 13.22 -59.43
CA GLY A 45 -9.60 14.53 -59.70
C GLY A 45 -8.76 15.70 -59.17
N GLU A 46 -7.79 16.11 -60.00
CA GLU A 46 -7.19 17.46 -60.12
C GLU A 46 -8.12 18.64 -59.75
N ALA A 47 -7.69 19.87 -59.51
CA ALA A 47 -6.45 20.58 -59.19
C ALA A 47 -6.87 22.08 -59.11
N VAL A 48 -5.89 22.95 -58.85
CA VAL A 48 -5.86 24.40 -59.19
C VAL A 48 -6.28 25.40 -58.09
N GLY A 49 -5.32 26.24 -57.68
CA GLY A 49 -5.58 27.67 -57.49
C GLY A 49 -4.99 28.35 -56.24
N GLU A 50 -3.67 28.51 -56.17
CA GLU A 50 -3.05 29.76 -55.64
C GLU A 50 -3.04 30.83 -56.78
N PRO A 51 -2.76 32.15 -56.57
CA PRO A 51 -2.00 32.79 -55.47
C PRO A 51 -2.46 34.21 -55.03
N ALA A 52 -1.64 34.78 -54.12
CA ALA A 52 -1.14 36.17 -54.09
C ALA A 52 -1.80 37.23 -53.15
N THR A 53 -1.07 37.52 -52.05
CA THR A 53 -0.47 38.81 -51.58
C THR A 53 -1.18 40.16 -51.79
N VAL A 54 -1.12 41.02 -50.77
CA VAL A 54 -0.78 42.49 -50.73
C VAL A 54 -1.11 42.98 -49.30
N GLU A 55 -0.14 43.24 -48.43
CA GLU A 55 0.54 44.52 -48.11
C GLU A 55 -0.32 45.63 -47.43
N ASP A 56 0.16 45.99 -46.23
CA ASP A 56 0.25 47.29 -45.55
C ASP A 56 -0.97 48.23 -45.36
N ILE A 57 -1.10 48.76 -44.13
CA ILE A 57 -0.90 50.19 -43.82
C ILE A 57 -0.95 50.45 -42.30
N VAL A 58 -0.13 51.44 -41.94
CA VAL A 58 0.42 51.90 -40.67
C VAL A 58 -0.50 52.89 -39.92
N VAL A 59 -0.07 53.25 -38.70
CA VAL A 59 -0.32 54.48 -37.91
C VAL A 59 -1.42 54.31 -36.86
N GLY A 60 -1.23 54.49 -35.55
CA GLY A 60 -0.21 55.23 -34.80
C GLY A 60 -0.93 56.13 -33.78
N GLY A 61 -0.47 56.19 -32.52
CA GLY A 61 -1.05 57.12 -31.54
C GLY A 61 -0.71 56.84 -30.08
N SER A 62 0.49 57.26 -29.67
CA SER A 62 0.90 57.49 -28.28
C SER A 62 0.28 58.82 -27.79
N THR A 63 -0.15 59.03 -26.54
CA THR A 63 0.73 59.48 -25.45
C THR A 63 -0.08 59.86 -24.17
N HIS A 64 0.58 59.68 -23.02
CA HIS A 64 0.62 60.52 -21.79
C HIS A 64 -0.50 60.56 -20.72
N LEU A 65 -0.06 60.18 -19.50
CA LEU A 65 -0.19 60.83 -18.18
C LEU A 65 -1.56 60.97 -17.49
N ALA A 66 -1.75 60.23 -16.39
CA ALA A 66 -2.01 60.78 -15.04
C ALA A 66 -2.29 59.65 -14.02
N ALA A 67 -1.62 59.71 -12.86
CA ALA A 67 -2.12 59.16 -11.58
C ALA A 67 -2.83 60.31 -10.82
N PRO A 68 -3.55 60.15 -9.67
CA PRO A 68 -3.62 58.99 -8.75
C PRO A 68 -5.01 58.73 -8.09
N LEU A 69 -5.04 57.76 -7.16
CA LEU A 69 -5.94 57.55 -6.00
C LEU A 69 -7.22 56.70 -6.11
N ALA A 70 -7.28 55.77 -5.14
CA ALA A 70 -8.42 55.27 -4.38
C ALA A 70 -9.17 54.02 -4.87
N GLY A 71 -9.03 52.94 -4.09
CA GLY A 71 -10.14 52.14 -3.57
C GLY A 71 -10.73 51.08 -4.50
N GLY A 72 -10.44 49.80 -4.21
CA GLY A 72 -11.16 48.70 -4.83
C GLY A 72 -10.88 47.38 -4.13
N CYS A 73 -11.85 46.91 -3.36
CA CYS A 73 -11.96 45.54 -2.85
C CYS A 73 -11.80 44.51 -3.98
N ALA A 74 -11.04 43.45 -3.73
CA ALA A 74 -11.14 42.18 -4.44
C ALA A 74 -10.92 41.09 -3.37
N LEU A 75 -12.01 40.48 -2.91
CA LEU A 75 -12.61 39.25 -3.42
C LEU A 75 -11.92 38.02 -2.83
N GLU A 76 -12.71 37.35 -2.00
CA GLU A 76 -12.45 36.13 -1.25
C GLU A 76 -11.82 35.04 -2.13
N GLU A 77 -10.65 34.56 -1.72
CA GLU A 77 -10.13 33.28 -2.20
C GLU A 77 -10.97 32.15 -1.61
N SER A 78 -11.64 31.42 -2.48
CA SER A 78 -12.48 30.27 -2.14
C SER A 78 -11.61 29.04 -1.80
N PRO A 79 -12.02 28.19 -0.84
CA PRO A 79 -11.30 26.98 -0.48
C PRO A 79 -11.63 25.84 -1.48
N GLN A 80 -11.05 25.89 -2.68
CA GLN A 80 -11.18 24.81 -3.68
C GLN A 80 -9.87 24.07 -3.96
N ALA A 81 -8.74 24.49 -3.36
CA ALA A 81 -7.43 23.89 -3.63
C ALA A 81 -7.19 22.53 -2.94
N GLY A 82 -8.04 22.10 -2.00
CA GLY A 82 -7.76 20.93 -1.14
C GLY A 82 -8.28 19.56 -1.62
N LEU A 83 -9.04 19.48 -2.73
CA LEU A 83 -9.76 18.26 -3.12
C LEU A 83 -9.43 17.73 -4.52
N ALA A 84 -8.50 18.33 -5.26
CA ALA A 84 -8.30 18.04 -6.68
C ALA A 84 -7.20 17.00 -7.02
N GLU A 85 -6.47 16.45 -6.04
CA GLU A 85 -5.36 15.50 -6.30
C GLU A 85 -5.53 14.15 -5.58
N LEU A 86 -6.73 13.55 -5.65
CA LEU A 86 -6.96 12.22 -5.10
C LEU A 86 -7.73 11.35 -6.12
N GLU A 87 -7.02 10.43 -6.76
CA GLU A 87 -7.64 9.32 -7.47
C GLU A 87 -8.18 8.34 -6.41
N TYR A 88 -9.46 8.50 -6.06
CA TYR A 88 -10.18 7.55 -5.22
C TYR A 88 -10.58 6.34 -6.05
N VAL A 89 -10.18 5.14 -5.59
CA VAL A 89 -10.60 3.88 -6.18
C VAL A 89 -11.73 3.30 -5.31
N ASP A 90 -12.91 3.16 -5.93
CA ASP A 90 -14.12 2.42 -5.50
C ASP A 90 -15.16 3.15 -4.63
N ASP A 91 -15.88 4.11 -5.24
CA ASP A 91 -17.29 4.34 -4.91
C ASP A 91 -18.10 3.18 -5.54
N PRO A 92 -18.92 2.40 -4.79
CA PRO A 92 -19.69 1.30 -5.37
C PRO A 92 -20.79 1.79 -6.33
N PHE A 93 -20.98 3.10 -6.46
CA PHE A 93 -22.00 3.71 -7.29
C PHE A 93 -21.40 4.49 -8.45
N SER A 94 -22.03 4.41 -9.62
CA SER A 94 -21.63 5.17 -10.79
C SER A 94 -21.97 6.67 -10.67
N ASP A 95 -21.28 7.51 -11.42
CA ASP A 95 -21.58 8.95 -11.51
C ASP A 95 -23.05 9.21 -11.93
N GLU A 96 -23.60 8.33 -12.78
CA GLU A 96 -25.01 8.39 -13.21
C GLU A 96 -25.97 8.09 -12.05
N GLN A 97 -25.64 7.13 -11.18
CA GLN A 97 -26.41 6.84 -9.98
C GLN A 97 -26.36 8.01 -9.00
N HIS A 98 -25.18 8.62 -8.80
CA HIS A 98 -25.05 9.83 -7.99
C HIS A 98 -25.85 11.00 -8.54
N ALA A 99 -25.79 11.26 -9.84
CA ALA A 99 -26.56 12.32 -10.49
C ALA A 99 -28.08 12.07 -10.35
N ALA A 100 -28.53 10.82 -10.54
CA ALA A 100 -29.93 10.45 -10.38
C ALA A 100 -30.43 10.59 -8.93
N TRP A 101 -29.58 10.31 -7.95
CA TRP A 101 -29.91 10.56 -6.54
C TRP A 101 -29.90 12.03 -6.18
N ASP A 102 -28.91 12.79 -6.64
CA ASP A 102 -28.84 14.22 -6.40
C ASP A 102 -30.08 14.92 -6.96
N ALA A 103 -30.53 14.52 -8.16
CA ALA A 103 -31.79 14.99 -8.74
C ALA A 103 -33.02 14.65 -7.86
N ARG A 104 -33.07 13.45 -7.28
CA ARG A 104 -34.14 13.01 -6.37
C ARG A 104 -34.15 13.78 -5.05
N VAL A 105 -32.98 13.95 -4.42
CA VAL A 105 -32.83 14.75 -3.21
C VAL A 105 -33.28 16.19 -3.47
N MET A 106 -32.85 16.79 -4.59
CA MET A 106 -33.24 18.15 -4.96
C MET A 106 -34.72 18.28 -5.35
N LEU A 107 -35.37 17.22 -5.82
CA LEU A 107 -36.82 17.20 -6.03
C LEU A 107 -37.55 17.18 -4.69
N ALA A 108 -37.09 16.37 -3.73
CA ALA A 108 -37.64 16.32 -2.38
C ALA A 108 -37.45 17.65 -1.62
N VAL A 109 -36.26 18.24 -1.69
CA VAL A 109 -35.96 19.60 -1.18
C VAL A 109 -36.99 20.61 -1.67
N ARG A 110 -37.25 20.63 -2.98
CA ARG A 110 -38.22 21.56 -3.59
C ARG A 110 -39.66 21.29 -3.15
N LYS A 111 -40.04 20.01 -3.05
CA LYS A 111 -41.38 19.60 -2.62
C LYS A 111 -41.66 19.99 -1.16
N GLU A 112 -40.66 19.89 -0.29
CA GLU A 112 -40.75 20.24 1.13
C GLU A 112 -40.56 21.75 1.38
N GLY A 113 -40.36 22.57 0.34
CA GLY A 113 -40.18 24.02 0.47
C GLY A 113 -38.89 24.42 1.20
N ILE A 114 -37.88 23.55 1.22
CA ILE A 114 -36.61 23.80 1.89
C ILE A 114 -35.82 24.84 1.11
N SER A 115 -35.62 26.02 1.71
CA SER A 115 -34.82 27.10 1.12
C SER A 115 -33.34 26.91 1.43
N PRO A 116 -32.42 27.03 0.44
CA PRO A 116 -30.98 26.99 0.67
C PRO A 116 -30.44 28.14 1.53
N GLN A 117 -31.25 29.18 1.76
CA GLN A 117 -30.85 30.38 2.51
C GLN A 117 -31.02 30.25 4.02
N VAL A 118 -31.81 29.27 4.49
CA VAL A 118 -32.05 29.04 5.92
C VAL A 118 -31.87 27.55 6.18
N PHE A 119 -30.79 27.18 6.86
CA PHE A 119 -30.41 25.79 7.11
C PHE A 119 -30.55 25.40 8.59
N PRO A 120 -31.77 25.37 9.15
CA PRO A 120 -31.97 24.95 10.53
C PRO A 120 -31.72 23.45 10.70
N LEU A 121 -31.46 23.01 11.93
CA LEU A 121 -31.25 21.59 12.25
C LEU A 121 -32.39 20.68 11.74
N THR A 122 -33.63 21.18 11.74
CA THR A 122 -34.80 20.46 11.21
C THR A 122 -34.68 20.16 9.70
N VAL A 123 -34.08 21.07 8.93
CA VAL A 123 -33.78 20.86 7.51
C VAL A 123 -32.65 19.85 7.33
N ALA A 124 -31.60 19.92 8.16
CA ALA A 124 -30.51 18.95 8.13
C ALA A 124 -31.01 17.52 8.41
N VAL A 125 -31.90 17.36 9.40
CA VAL A 125 -32.57 16.08 9.72
C VAL A 125 -33.40 15.59 8.52
N ALA A 126 -34.24 16.45 7.94
CA ALA A 126 -35.08 16.08 6.80
C ALA A 126 -34.24 15.63 5.59
N LEU A 127 -33.13 16.33 5.30
CA LEU A 127 -32.22 15.97 4.20
C LEU A 127 -31.52 14.64 4.43
N LEU A 128 -31.02 14.40 5.64
CA LEU A 128 -30.42 13.10 5.97
C LEU A 128 -31.42 11.97 5.89
N GLN A 129 -32.67 12.18 6.33
CA GLN A 129 -33.72 11.19 6.19
C GLN A 129 -34.02 10.86 4.71
N ILE A 130 -34.03 11.86 3.84
CA ILE A 130 -34.20 11.66 2.39
C ILE A 130 -33.02 10.86 1.84
N ILE A 131 -31.79 11.25 2.18
CA ILE A 131 -30.56 10.59 1.71
C ILE A 131 -30.50 9.13 2.18
N LEU A 132 -30.76 8.87 3.46
CA LEU A 132 -30.73 7.53 4.05
C LEU A 132 -31.87 6.66 3.53
N ARG A 133 -33.07 7.21 3.28
CA ARG A 133 -34.16 6.48 2.63
C ARG A 133 -33.78 6.03 1.22
N ASP A 134 -33.11 6.87 0.46
CA ASP A 134 -32.65 6.52 -0.90
C ASP A 134 -31.52 5.47 -0.84
N ILE A 135 -30.63 5.53 0.15
CA ILE A 135 -29.63 4.48 0.41
C ILE A 135 -30.32 3.16 0.77
N LYS A 136 -31.27 3.17 1.72
CA LYS A 136 -32.01 1.97 2.18
C LYS A 136 -32.80 1.28 1.07
N THR A 137 -33.31 2.05 0.11
CA THR A 137 -34.02 1.49 -1.05
C THR A 137 -33.08 0.94 -2.12
N SER A 138 -31.82 1.41 -2.15
CA SER A 138 -30.82 1.02 -3.16
C SER A 138 -29.87 -0.08 -2.69
N VAL A 139 -29.61 -0.17 -1.38
CA VAL A 139 -28.77 -1.17 -0.72
C VAL A 139 -29.70 -2.11 0.07
N LYS A 140 -29.58 -3.43 -0.12
CA LYS A 140 -30.51 -4.47 0.38
C LYS A 140 -31.25 -4.10 1.70
N PRO A 141 -32.61 -4.24 1.76
CA PRO A 141 -33.43 -3.78 2.89
C PRO A 141 -33.08 -4.30 4.30
N ALA A 142 -32.28 -5.36 4.40
CA ALA A 142 -31.99 -6.05 5.65
C ALA A 142 -30.97 -5.33 6.57
N LEU A 143 -30.30 -4.27 6.11
CA LEU A 143 -29.22 -3.61 6.86
C LEU A 143 -29.67 -2.43 7.75
N LEU A 144 -30.91 -1.95 7.62
CA LEU A 144 -31.30 -0.59 8.06
C LEU A 144 -32.67 -0.53 8.77
N ASP A 145 -33.03 -1.51 9.61
CA ASP A 145 -34.38 -1.59 10.20
C ASP A 145 -34.57 -0.90 11.57
N ARG A 146 -33.77 0.13 11.92
CA ARG A 146 -33.89 0.84 13.22
C ARG A 146 -33.62 2.36 13.11
N ASP A 147 -34.54 3.13 12.52
CA ASP A 147 -34.10 4.33 11.73
C ASP A 147 -34.63 5.73 12.07
N GLU A 148 -35.30 6.02 13.19
CA GLU A 148 -35.55 7.44 13.54
C GLU A 148 -34.66 7.97 14.67
N ILE A 149 -34.38 7.13 15.67
CA ILE A 149 -33.61 7.52 16.86
C ILE A 149 -32.11 7.68 16.52
N LYS A 150 -31.57 6.82 15.64
CA LYS A 150 -30.15 6.83 15.27
C LYS A 150 -29.73 8.01 14.40
N ILE A 151 -30.62 8.53 13.55
CA ILE A 151 -30.30 9.66 12.66
C ILE A 151 -30.09 10.93 13.49
N PHE A 152 -30.95 11.13 14.49
CA PHE A 152 -30.85 12.28 15.39
C PHE A 152 -29.58 12.18 16.26
N GLU A 153 -29.25 10.99 16.75
CA GLU A 153 -28.00 10.73 17.48
C GLU A 153 -26.76 10.96 16.60
N LEU A 154 -26.76 10.47 15.35
CA LEU A 154 -25.65 10.64 14.41
C LEU A 154 -25.43 12.13 14.05
N LEU A 155 -26.51 12.88 13.89
CA LEU A 155 -26.47 14.33 13.71
C LEU A 155 -25.97 15.08 14.94
N LEU A 156 -26.38 14.69 16.14
CA LEU A 156 -25.91 15.30 17.38
C LEU A 156 -24.43 14.99 17.63
N GLN A 157 -24.01 13.76 17.36
CA GLN A 157 -22.64 13.29 17.57
C GLN A 157 -21.64 13.89 16.57
N HIS A 158 -22.09 14.21 15.35
CA HIS A 158 -21.22 14.70 14.27
C HIS A 158 -21.68 16.04 13.68
N ARG A 159 -22.37 16.84 14.50
CA ARG A 159 -23.00 18.11 14.10
C ARG A 159 -22.04 19.02 13.34
N ASP A 160 -20.83 19.20 13.86
CA ASP A 160 -19.87 20.19 13.37
C ASP A 160 -19.29 19.85 12.00
N MET A 161 -19.38 18.58 11.57
CA MET A 161 -18.92 18.12 10.27
C MET A 161 -20.08 17.96 9.28
N LEU A 162 -21.17 17.32 9.73
CA LEU A 162 -22.30 16.98 8.86
C LEU A 162 -23.13 18.21 8.47
N LEU A 163 -23.33 19.18 9.37
CA LEU A 163 -24.12 20.37 9.04
C LEU A 163 -23.47 21.21 7.93
N PRO A 164 -22.17 21.59 8.02
CA PRO A 164 -21.53 22.34 6.96
C PRO A 164 -21.48 21.58 5.63
N ALA A 165 -21.25 20.25 5.68
CA ALA A 165 -21.23 19.42 4.49
C ALA A 165 -22.61 19.32 3.82
N LEU A 166 -23.67 19.14 4.60
CA LEU A 166 -25.05 19.11 4.10
C LEU A 166 -25.50 20.47 3.55
N GLU A 167 -25.16 21.56 4.24
CA GLU A 167 -25.45 22.92 3.80
C GLU A 167 -24.76 23.21 2.46
N GLN A 168 -23.48 22.84 2.35
CA GLN A 168 -22.73 22.98 1.11
C GLN A 168 -23.29 22.09 0.00
N ALA A 169 -23.59 20.83 0.30
CA ALA A 169 -24.21 19.89 -0.63
C ALA A 169 -25.55 20.39 -1.17
N LEU A 170 -26.37 21.00 -0.30
CA LEU A 170 -27.64 21.61 -0.67
C LEU A 170 -27.45 22.81 -1.61
N ARG A 171 -26.47 23.67 -1.35
CA ARG A 171 -26.16 24.82 -2.22
C ARG A 171 -25.72 24.40 -3.61
N ILE A 172 -24.85 23.37 -3.69
CA ILE A 172 -24.28 22.91 -4.96
C ILE A 172 -25.15 21.85 -5.66
N GLY A 173 -26.17 21.32 -4.98
CA GLY A 173 -27.01 20.24 -5.47
C GLY A 173 -26.26 18.92 -5.68
N ARG A 174 -25.21 18.65 -4.90
CA ARG A 174 -24.41 17.41 -4.98
C ARG A 174 -24.24 16.79 -3.61
N PHE A 175 -24.72 15.56 -3.41
CA PHE A 175 -24.78 14.91 -2.10
C PHE A 175 -23.85 13.69 -1.96
N ALA A 176 -23.00 13.41 -2.96
CA ALA A 176 -22.10 12.24 -2.94
C ALA A 176 -21.18 12.21 -1.71
N ALA A 177 -20.53 13.33 -1.36
CA ALA A 177 -19.67 13.42 -0.18
C ALA A 177 -20.43 13.18 1.14
N VAL A 178 -21.65 13.71 1.25
CA VAL A 178 -22.53 13.51 2.42
C VAL A 178 -22.97 12.05 2.54
N ARG A 179 -23.30 11.40 1.42
CA ARG A 179 -23.63 9.97 1.38
C ARG A 179 -22.47 9.11 1.87
N ARG A 180 -21.25 9.38 1.39
CA ARG A 180 -20.05 8.66 1.83
C ARG A 180 -19.81 8.83 3.34
N MET A 181 -19.99 10.03 3.87
CA MET A 181 -19.89 10.29 5.31
C MET A 181 -20.96 9.55 6.14
N ALA A 182 -22.18 9.43 5.62
CA ALA A 182 -23.25 8.69 6.28
C ALA A 182 -23.01 7.17 6.28
N LEU A 183 -22.53 6.60 5.17
CA LEU A 183 -22.26 5.17 5.01
C LEU A 183 -21.08 4.68 5.89
N LEU A 184 -19.99 5.45 5.97
CA LEU A 184 -18.80 5.08 6.75
C LEU A 184 -19.05 4.93 8.26
N ARG A 185 -20.18 5.43 8.78
CA ARG A 185 -20.44 5.57 10.23
C ARG A 185 -21.47 4.56 10.76
N GLU A 186 -22.33 4.02 9.91
CA GLU A 186 -23.30 3.01 10.35
C GLU A 186 -22.61 1.67 10.65
N ASP A 187 -21.55 1.35 9.90
CA ASP A 187 -20.66 0.22 10.17
C ASP A 187 -19.90 0.37 11.51
N ALA A 188 -19.61 1.60 11.93
CA ALA A 188 -18.95 1.87 13.21
C ALA A 188 -19.90 1.70 14.41
N THR A 189 -21.20 1.95 14.24
CA THR A 189 -22.21 1.93 15.33
C THR A 189 -22.97 0.61 15.46
N SER A 190 -22.98 -0.22 14.42
CA SER A 190 -23.59 -1.57 14.45
C SER A 190 -22.77 -2.62 15.21
N SER A 191 -21.56 -2.27 15.66
CA SER A 191 -20.69 -3.17 16.45
C SER A 191 -20.90 -3.12 17.97
N SER A 192 -21.87 -2.34 18.49
CA SER A 192 -22.14 -2.25 19.93
C SER A 192 -23.63 -2.45 20.29
N SER A 193 -24.05 -3.69 20.53
CA SER A 193 -24.89 -4.09 21.68
C SER A 193 -25.37 -5.55 21.61
N GLU A 194 -24.65 -6.44 22.29
CA GLU A 194 -25.27 -7.40 23.20
C GLU A 194 -24.47 -7.34 24.51
N GLY A 195 -25.19 -7.14 25.61
CA GLY A 195 -24.63 -6.65 26.87
C GLY A 195 -23.86 -7.71 27.66
N ALA A 196 -22.63 -7.34 28.02
CA ALA A 196 -22.12 -7.51 29.38
C ALA A 196 -21.27 -6.27 29.67
N GLU A 197 -21.64 -5.52 30.71
CA GLU A 197 -20.81 -4.44 31.24
C GLU A 197 -19.43 -4.99 31.64
N ALA A 198 -18.46 -4.83 30.75
CA ALA A 198 -17.05 -4.95 31.05
C ALA A 198 -16.39 -3.64 30.62
N ASN A 199 -15.96 -2.86 31.61
CA ASN A 199 -15.07 -1.72 31.41
C ASN A 199 -13.78 -2.20 30.74
N PHE A 200 -13.73 -2.16 29.41
CA PHE A 200 -12.50 -2.38 28.64
C PHE A 200 -11.70 -1.08 28.58
N ILE A 201 -11.10 -0.73 29.72
CA ILE A 201 -9.72 -0.26 29.69
C ILE A 201 -8.90 -1.54 29.51
N HIS A 202 -8.48 -1.82 28.28
CA HIS A 202 -7.49 -2.88 28.04
C HIS A 202 -6.18 -2.46 28.70
N ALA A 203 -6.01 -2.84 29.97
CA ALA A 203 -4.68 -3.13 30.48
C ALA A 203 -4.16 -4.35 29.68
N PRO A 204 -2.91 -4.30 29.17
CA PRO A 204 -2.32 -5.45 28.50
C PRO A 204 -2.29 -6.66 29.45
N PRO A 205 -2.38 -7.89 28.91
CA PRO A 205 -2.39 -9.11 29.72
C PRO A 205 -1.20 -9.11 30.67
N SER A 206 -1.51 -9.07 31.96
CA SER A 206 -0.57 -8.98 33.07
C SER A 206 0.01 -10.34 33.41
N ASP A 207 0.52 -11.06 32.40
CA ASP A 207 1.59 -11.98 32.70
C ASP A 207 2.79 -11.09 33.09
N PRO A 208 3.47 -11.35 34.21
CA PRO A 208 4.69 -10.64 34.55
C PRO A 208 5.74 -11.06 33.52
N VAL A 209 5.72 -10.40 32.36
CA VAL A 209 6.87 -10.30 31.48
C VAL A 209 7.89 -9.56 32.32
N GLU A 210 8.83 -10.33 32.88
CA GLU A 210 9.97 -9.82 33.61
C GLU A 210 10.57 -8.69 32.76
N PRO A 211 10.54 -7.43 33.23
CA PRO A 211 10.98 -6.31 32.42
C PRO A 211 12.44 -6.59 32.08
N LEU A 212 12.70 -6.85 30.79
CA LEU A 212 14.03 -7.02 30.23
C LEU A 212 14.87 -5.85 30.75
N GLN A 213 15.72 -6.12 31.75
CA GLN A 213 16.60 -5.09 32.25
C GLN A 213 17.45 -4.63 31.07
N PRO A 214 17.49 -3.33 30.75
CA PRO A 214 18.32 -2.80 29.69
C PRO A 214 19.78 -3.06 30.05
N GLN A 215 20.32 -4.20 29.61
CA GLN A 215 21.75 -4.39 29.63
C GLN A 215 22.31 -3.37 28.65
N ALA A 216 23.26 -2.55 29.11
CA ALA A 216 23.95 -1.60 28.26
C ALA A 216 24.72 -2.36 27.19
N GLN A 217 24.09 -2.63 26.05
CA GLN A 217 24.71 -3.32 24.93
C GLN A 217 25.71 -2.36 24.29
N THR A 218 26.92 -2.84 24.05
CA THR A 218 27.95 -2.06 23.35
C THR A 218 27.47 -1.82 21.92
N PRO A 219 27.50 -0.57 21.40
CA PRO A 219 27.11 -0.29 20.03
C PRO A 219 27.86 -1.17 19.03
N MET A 220 27.12 -1.84 18.16
CA MET A 220 27.68 -2.71 17.14
C MET A 220 28.35 -1.87 16.04
N SER A 221 29.58 -2.23 15.65
CA SER A 221 30.24 -1.58 14.53
C SER A 221 29.65 -2.04 13.19
N PHE A 222 29.88 -1.28 12.11
CA PHE A 222 29.44 -1.70 10.78
C PHE A 222 30.07 -3.03 10.32
N GLY A 223 31.30 -3.32 10.74
CA GLY A 223 31.96 -4.60 10.44
C GLY A 223 31.30 -5.77 11.18
N ASP A 224 30.92 -5.55 12.44
CA ASP A 224 30.19 -6.52 13.23
C ASP A 224 28.81 -6.80 12.65
N MET A 225 28.11 -5.76 12.17
CA MET A 225 26.82 -5.90 11.47
C MET A 225 26.94 -6.81 10.24
N LYS A 226 27.95 -6.58 9.40
CA LYS A 226 28.20 -7.42 8.22
C LYS A 226 28.48 -8.88 8.61
N SER A 227 29.26 -9.07 9.67
CA SER A 227 29.58 -10.40 10.19
C SER A 227 28.32 -11.08 10.73
N ALA A 228 27.49 -10.37 11.49
CA ALA A 228 26.22 -10.87 12.00
C ALA A 228 25.25 -11.30 10.88
N ILE A 229 25.17 -10.54 9.79
CA ILE A 229 24.37 -10.92 8.61
C ILE A 229 24.91 -12.21 7.99
N LEU A 230 26.24 -12.32 7.79
CA LEU A 230 26.86 -13.52 7.21
C LEU A 230 26.71 -14.76 8.10
N ASP A 231 26.90 -14.60 9.41
CA ASP A 231 26.72 -15.68 10.39
C ASP A 231 25.26 -16.15 10.40
N PHE A 232 24.32 -15.22 10.29
CA PHE A 232 22.89 -15.53 10.19
C PHE A 232 22.55 -16.25 8.88
N GLU A 233 23.10 -15.82 7.74
CA GLU A 233 22.95 -16.53 6.46
C GLU A 233 23.43 -17.98 6.57
N GLU A 234 24.63 -18.22 7.13
CA GLU A 234 25.14 -19.57 7.33
C GLU A 234 24.25 -20.40 8.27
N LYS A 235 23.72 -19.78 9.34
CA LYS A 235 22.78 -20.42 10.28
C LYS A 235 21.52 -20.93 9.55
N ILE A 236 20.91 -20.13 8.67
CA ILE A 236 19.64 -20.49 8.01
C ILE A 236 19.81 -21.22 6.66
N ARG A 237 21.02 -21.20 6.08
CA ARG A 237 21.35 -21.77 4.75
C ARG A 237 20.77 -23.17 4.51
N PRO A 238 20.91 -24.16 5.41
CA PRO A 238 20.48 -25.53 5.11
C PRO A 238 18.95 -25.67 5.08
N GLU A 239 18.23 -24.90 5.90
CA GLU A 239 16.77 -24.90 5.93
C GLU A 239 16.21 -24.10 4.73
N LEU A 240 16.78 -22.93 4.43
CA LEU A 240 16.36 -22.09 3.31
C LEU A 240 16.57 -22.80 1.95
N LYS A 241 17.70 -23.47 1.73
CA LYS A 241 17.92 -24.25 0.50
C LYS A 241 16.91 -25.40 0.35
N ARG A 242 16.59 -26.11 1.44
CA ARG A 242 15.57 -27.17 1.41
C ARG A 242 14.19 -26.61 1.09
N TYR A 243 13.86 -25.45 1.65
CA TYR A 243 12.63 -24.71 1.38
C TYR A 243 12.49 -24.33 -0.09
N ILE A 244 13.52 -23.71 -0.67
CA ILE A 244 13.47 -23.22 -2.04
C ILE A 244 13.34 -24.37 -3.05
N VAL A 245 14.04 -25.48 -2.83
CA VAL A 245 13.99 -26.67 -3.70
C VAL A 245 12.68 -27.46 -3.54
N GLY A 246 11.82 -27.11 -2.57
CA GLY A 246 10.55 -27.82 -2.33
C GLY A 246 10.69 -29.15 -1.61
N ASN A 247 11.83 -29.39 -0.97
CA ASN A 247 12.09 -30.58 -0.16
C ASN A 247 11.87 -30.32 1.33
N HIS A 248 11.14 -29.26 1.71
CA HIS A 248 10.95 -28.89 3.09
C HIS A 248 9.72 -29.60 3.68
N PRO A 249 9.87 -30.37 4.78
CA PRO A 249 8.83 -31.26 5.28
C PRO A 249 7.57 -30.53 5.78
N THR A 250 7.70 -29.25 6.17
CA THR A 250 6.56 -28.42 6.60
C THR A 250 5.97 -27.58 5.47
N PHE A 251 6.66 -27.47 4.34
CA PHE A 251 6.13 -26.77 3.18
C PHE A 251 5.43 -27.79 2.28
N ASN A 252 4.16 -28.02 2.57
CA ASN A 252 3.26 -28.49 1.54
C ASN A 252 2.81 -27.23 0.80
N PRO A 253 3.35 -26.92 -0.41
CA PRO A 253 2.67 -25.93 -1.23
C PRO A 253 1.22 -26.39 -1.33
N PRO A 254 0.24 -25.48 -1.33
CA PRO A 254 -1.16 -25.88 -1.43
C PRO A 254 -1.36 -26.71 -2.70
N SER A 255 -1.28 -28.03 -2.53
CA SER A 255 -1.79 -28.96 -3.51
C SER A 255 -3.30 -28.78 -3.44
N SER A 256 -3.95 -28.71 -4.58
CA SER A 256 -5.36 -28.41 -4.78
C SER A 256 -6.39 -29.29 -4.04
N ALA A 257 -5.98 -30.09 -3.05
CA ALA A 257 -6.74 -31.21 -2.49
C ALA A 257 -6.80 -31.30 -0.95
N VAL A 258 -6.28 -30.35 -0.17
CA VAL A 258 -6.32 -30.46 1.32
C VAL A 258 -7.42 -29.57 1.91
N ASN A 259 -8.32 -30.19 2.69
CA ASN A 259 -9.57 -29.59 3.21
C ASN A 259 -9.43 -28.83 4.54
N ASP A 260 -8.24 -28.79 5.15
CA ASP A 260 -7.98 -28.11 6.43
C ASP A 260 -7.21 -26.79 6.29
N SER A 261 -7.24 -26.24 5.08
CA SER A 261 -6.62 -24.98 4.73
C SER A 261 -7.18 -23.80 5.50
N THR A 262 -6.32 -23.00 6.12
CA THR A 262 -6.63 -21.58 6.36
C THR A 262 -6.85 -20.95 4.98
N LEU A 263 -8.12 -20.93 4.54
CA LEU A 263 -8.65 -20.72 3.18
C LEU A 263 -7.98 -19.63 2.33
N PHE A 264 -7.25 -18.71 2.94
CA PHE A 264 -6.60 -17.57 2.31
C PHE A 264 -5.22 -17.90 1.71
N ILE A 265 -4.37 -18.63 2.42
CA ILE A 265 -2.96 -18.87 2.00
C ILE A 265 -2.88 -20.00 0.97
N ASP A 266 -3.81 -20.96 1.05
CA ASP A 266 -3.79 -22.13 0.17
C ASP A 266 -4.38 -21.85 -1.23
N GLY A 267 -4.96 -20.67 -1.45
CA GLY A 267 -5.43 -20.20 -2.76
C GLY A 267 -4.55 -19.13 -3.41
N MET A 268 -3.37 -18.84 -2.85
CA MET A 268 -2.54 -17.68 -3.25
C MET A 268 -2.12 -17.71 -4.72
N GLY A 269 -2.34 -16.58 -5.40
CA GLY A 269 -1.83 -16.31 -6.74
C GLY A 269 -2.66 -16.91 -7.87
N GLY A 270 -3.82 -17.49 -7.57
CA GLY A 270 -4.71 -18.10 -8.56
C GLY A 270 -6.02 -17.33 -8.78
N MET A 271 -6.32 -16.29 -8.00
CA MET A 271 -7.56 -15.53 -8.16
C MET A 271 -7.50 -14.59 -9.36
N SER A 272 -6.37 -13.90 -9.53
CA SER A 272 -6.15 -13.02 -10.69
C SER A 272 -6.20 -13.77 -12.03
N GLU A 273 -5.84 -15.06 -12.07
CA GLU A 273 -5.97 -15.89 -13.28
C GLU A 273 -7.43 -16.24 -13.60
N LYS A 274 -8.28 -16.37 -12.57
CA LYS A 274 -9.68 -16.80 -12.70
C LYS A 274 -10.64 -15.62 -12.85
N ASP A 275 -10.30 -14.47 -12.28
CA ASP A 275 -11.11 -13.27 -12.27
C ASP A 275 -10.37 -12.09 -12.93
N PRO A 276 -10.75 -11.72 -14.16
CA PRO A 276 -10.17 -10.59 -14.88
C PRO A 276 -10.22 -9.26 -14.09
N ALA A 277 -11.26 -9.03 -13.28
CA ALA A 277 -11.39 -7.79 -12.50
C ALA A 277 -10.40 -7.74 -11.32
N VAL A 278 -10.10 -8.89 -10.71
CA VAL A 278 -9.00 -8.97 -9.71
C VAL A 278 -7.66 -8.71 -10.40
N ARG A 279 -7.43 -9.31 -11.56
CA ARG A 279 -6.22 -9.10 -12.34
C ARG A 279 -6.02 -7.63 -12.73
N GLU A 280 -7.05 -6.96 -13.22
CA GLU A 280 -6.99 -5.54 -13.58
C GLU A 280 -6.63 -4.68 -12.37
N ARG A 281 -7.23 -4.94 -11.19
CA ARG A 281 -6.90 -4.22 -9.96
C ARG A 281 -5.46 -4.47 -9.50
N VAL A 282 -4.97 -5.71 -9.61
CA VAL A 282 -3.57 -6.05 -9.34
C VAL A 282 -2.64 -5.32 -10.29
N GLU A 283 -2.94 -5.31 -11.59
CA GLU A 283 -2.16 -4.59 -12.59
C GLU A 283 -2.19 -3.08 -12.32
N LYS A 284 -3.36 -2.47 -12.08
CA LYS A 284 -3.43 -1.06 -11.69
C LYS A 284 -2.57 -0.76 -10.45
N LEU A 285 -2.57 -1.64 -9.46
CA LEU A 285 -1.83 -1.46 -8.21
C LEU A 285 -0.33 -1.75 -8.30
N PHE A 286 0.15 -2.61 -9.19
CA PHE A 286 1.57 -3.00 -9.29
C PHE A 286 2.24 -2.67 -10.64
N SER A 287 1.50 -2.52 -11.73
CA SER A 287 2.07 -2.41 -13.09
C SER A 287 2.11 -1.01 -13.67
N GLY A 288 1.50 -0.01 -13.03
CA GLY A 288 1.49 1.35 -13.59
C GLY A 288 2.91 1.87 -13.74
N GLU A 289 3.23 2.45 -14.91
CA GLU A 289 4.39 3.31 -15.09
C GLU A 289 4.34 4.33 -13.97
N MET A 290 5.18 4.15 -12.95
CA MET A 290 5.30 5.17 -11.93
C MET A 290 5.95 6.35 -12.62
N ASP A 291 5.22 7.45 -12.71
CA ASP A 291 5.88 8.74 -12.84
C ASP A 291 7.01 8.76 -11.82
N ALA A 292 8.20 9.18 -12.24
CA ALA A 292 9.40 9.15 -11.39
C ALA A 292 9.19 9.89 -10.04
N ASP A 293 8.14 10.70 -9.96
CA ASP A 293 7.71 11.48 -8.80
C ASP A 293 6.67 10.79 -7.89
N GLN A 294 6.08 9.65 -8.30
CA GLN A 294 5.04 8.92 -7.56
C GLN A 294 5.44 7.48 -7.25
N ASN A 295 6.31 7.32 -6.23
CA ASN A 295 6.68 6.00 -5.70
C ASN A 295 5.74 5.47 -4.60
N LEU A 296 4.59 6.11 -4.36
CA LEU A 296 3.64 5.70 -3.32
C LEU A 296 2.26 5.43 -3.91
N ARG A 297 1.71 4.26 -3.59
CA ARG A 297 0.32 3.88 -3.84
C ARG A 297 -0.34 3.55 -2.52
N VAL A 298 -1.63 3.87 -2.42
CA VAL A 298 -2.36 3.64 -1.19
C VAL A 298 -3.66 2.90 -1.46
N LEU A 299 -3.87 1.80 -0.73
CA LEU A 299 -5.02 0.91 -0.87
C LEU A 299 -5.91 1.01 0.36
N PHE A 300 -6.98 1.78 0.23
CA PHE A 300 -8.00 2.00 1.27
C PHE A 300 -9.30 1.36 0.90
N ASN A 301 -9.86 0.60 1.83
CA ASN A 301 -11.20 0.04 1.73
C ASN A 301 -11.68 -0.37 3.13
N ALA A 302 -12.98 -0.57 3.28
CA ALA A 302 -13.57 -1.12 4.50
C ALA A 302 -12.93 -2.47 4.90
N PRO A 303 -13.01 -2.88 6.18
CA PRO A 303 -12.56 -4.21 6.61
C PRO A 303 -13.26 -5.31 5.79
N GLY A 304 -12.57 -6.43 5.56
CA GLY A 304 -13.15 -7.59 4.87
C GLY A 304 -13.31 -7.47 3.34
N THR A 305 -12.89 -6.36 2.72
CA THR A 305 -12.97 -6.13 1.26
C THR A 305 -11.90 -6.87 0.43
N GLY A 306 -11.05 -7.68 1.08
CA GLY A 306 -9.98 -8.42 0.40
C GLY A 306 -8.74 -7.60 0.08
N LYS A 307 -8.44 -6.53 0.82
CA LYS A 307 -7.20 -5.73 0.67
C LYS A 307 -5.94 -6.60 0.71
N THR A 308 -5.77 -7.35 1.81
CA THR A 308 -4.67 -8.29 1.98
C THR A 308 -4.65 -9.33 0.86
N THR A 309 -5.82 -9.80 0.38
CA THR A 309 -5.91 -10.72 -0.76
C THR A 309 -5.30 -10.11 -2.01
N LEU A 310 -5.66 -8.85 -2.30
CA LEU A 310 -5.20 -8.13 -3.49
C LEU A 310 -3.67 -7.91 -3.44
N LEU A 311 -3.13 -7.56 -2.27
CA LEU A 311 -1.69 -7.39 -2.06
C LEU A 311 -0.93 -8.70 -2.28
N VAL A 312 -1.47 -9.80 -1.73
CA VAL A 312 -0.88 -11.14 -1.86
C VAL A 312 -0.94 -11.64 -3.31
N GLU A 313 -2.06 -11.43 -4.01
CA GLU A 313 -2.17 -11.72 -5.45
C GLU A 313 -1.16 -10.92 -6.27
N GLY A 314 -0.96 -9.64 -5.94
CA GLY A 314 0.07 -8.81 -6.56
C GLY A 314 1.48 -9.33 -6.32
N LEU A 315 1.83 -9.67 -5.08
CA LEU A 315 3.15 -10.21 -4.75
C LEU A 315 3.41 -11.64 -5.29
N CYS A 316 2.39 -12.36 -5.72
CA CYS A 316 2.56 -13.57 -6.52
C CYS A 316 2.99 -13.25 -7.98
N ARG A 317 2.63 -12.07 -8.49
CA ARG A 317 2.89 -11.63 -9.88
C ARG A 317 4.07 -10.66 -10.01
N TYR A 318 4.51 -10.04 -8.91
CA TYR A 318 5.59 -9.07 -8.86
C TYR A 318 6.49 -9.35 -7.66
N TRP A 319 7.79 -9.08 -7.79
CA TRP A 319 8.72 -9.21 -6.67
C TRP A 319 8.51 -8.10 -5.64
N GLY A 320 8.50 -8.45 -4.36
CA GLY A 320 8.35 -7.43 -3.33
C GLY A 320 8.53 -7.93 -1.90
N LEU A 321 8.60 -6.97 -0.99
CA LEU A 321 8.69 -7.15 0.45
C LEU A 321 7.30 -6.91 1.06
N TYR A 322 6.81 -7.83 1.90
CA TYR A 322 5.51 -7.74 2.56
C TYR A 322 5.66 -7.54 4.07
N VAL A 323 5.39 -6.33 4.54
CA VAL A 323 5.45 -5.94 5.95
C VAL A 323 4.05 -5.76 6.50
N VAL A 324 3.81 -6.23 7.73
CA VAL A 324 2.58 -5.96 8.47
C VAL A 324 2.95 -5.11 9.68
N SER A 325 2.18 -4.07 9.94
CA SER A 325 2.42 -3.15 11.08
C SER A 325 1.99 -3.73 12.44
N CYS A 326 1.29 -4.86 12.45
CA CYS A 326 0.62 -5.45 13.59
C CYS A 326 0.78 -6.97 13.63
N ASP A 327 1.14 -7.50 14.80
CA ASP A 327 1.15 -8.93 15.07
C ASP A 327 -0.20 -9.34 15.70
N ASP A 328 -1.08 -9.96 14.91
CA ASP A 328 -2.27 -10.60 15.48
C ASP A 328 -1.82 -11.84 16.25
N LYS A 329 -1.91 -11.78 17.58
CA LYS A 329 -1.53 -12.88 18.48
C LYS A 329 -2.28 -14.19 18.19
N LYS A 330 -3.49 -14.12 17.62
CA LYS A 330 -4.32 -15.31 17.36
C LYS A 330 -3.93 -16.00 16.07
N ASP A 331 -3.67 -15.24 15.03
CA ASP A 331 -3.24 -15.76 13.73
C ASP A 331 -2.23 -14.81 13.08
N PRO A 332 -0.95 -14.88 13.46
CA PRO A 332 0.05 -13.96 12.96
C PRO A 332 0.27 -14.21 11.47
N LEU A 333 -0.16 -13.22 10.68
CA LEU A 333 0.15 -13.12 9.26
C LEU A 333 1.29 -12.12 9.10
N GLY A 334 2.43 -12.58 8.60
CA GLY A 334 3.62 -11.76 8.45
C GLY A 334 4.71 -12.03 9.49
N SER A 335 5.81 -11.31 9.32
CA SER A 335 6.88 -11.21 10.32
C SER A 335 6.54 -10.19 11.40
N LYS A 336 7.10 -10.39 12.59
CA LYS A 336 6.96 -9.49 13.74
C LYS A 336 7.99 -8.35 13.76
N ASP A 337 8.91 -8.34 12.80
CA ASP A 337 10.04 -7.40 12.75
C ASP A 337 9.66 -5.92 12.87
N ALA A 338 8.55 -5.49 12.26
CA ALA A 338 8.07 -4.11 12.39
C ALA A 338 7.55 -3.79 13.81
N ASP A 339 6.90 -4.74 14.48
CA ASP A 339 6.45 -4.58 15.86
C ASP A 339 7.63 -4.59 16.83
N THR A 340 8.56 -5.53 16.66
CA THR A 340 9.82 -5.57 17.42
C THR A 340 10.62 -4.29 17.23
N ALA A 341 10.70 -3.76 16.01
CA ALA A 341 11.35 -2.49 15.71
C ALA A 341 10.72 -1.32 16.46
N TRP A 342 9.39 -1.27 16.53
CA TRP A 342 8.69 -0.28 17.34
C TRP A 342 9.05 -0.42 18.84
N ASN A 343 9.06 -1.63 19.37
CA ASN A 343 9.42 -1.87 20.77
C ASN A 343 10.88 -1.48 21.07
N VAL A 344 11.82 -1.82 20.18
CA VAL A 344 13.25 -1.43 20.27
C VAL A 344 13.41 0.08 20.24
N LEU A 345 12.71 0.75 19.33
CA LEU A 345 12.71 2.21 19.22
C LEU A 345 12.26 2.86 20.54
N GLN A 346 11.22 2.33 21.19
CA GLN A 346 10.74 2.83 22.48
C GLN A 346 11.74 2.64 23.62
N MET A 347 12.63 1.64 23.50
CA MET A 347 13.68 1.36 24.48
C MET A 347 14.97 2.17 24.25
N ASP A 348 15.10 2.88 23.13
CA ASP A 348 16.27 3.71 22.86
C ASP A 348 16.34 4.86 23.89
N PRO A 349 17.47 5.05 24.60
CA PRO A 349 17.59 6.06 25.65
C PRO A 349 17.44 7.50 25.15
N GLY A 350 17.61 7.75 23.84
CA GLY A 350 17.34 9.04 23.22
C GLY A 350 15.88 9.25 22.82
N PHE A 351 15.06 8.19 22.80
CA PHE A 351 13.67 8.29 22.39
C PHE A 351 12.82 8.95 23.47
N THR A 352 11.97 9.89 23.05
CA THR A 352 11.06 10.62 23.93
C THR A 352 9.61 10.27 23.56
N PRO A 353 8.96 9.31 24.25
CA PRO A 353 7.62 8.84 23.88
C PRO A 353 6.54 9.92 23.88
N LYS A 354 6.69 10.93 24.75
CA LYS A 354 5.80 12.09 24.85
C LYS A 354 6.64 13.35 24.76
N VAL A 355 6.67 13.97 23.60
CA VAL A 355 7.51 15.17 23.41
C VAL A 355 6.89 16.35 24.17
N PRO A 356 7.64 17.02 25.06
CA PRO A 356 7.12 18.16 25.80
C PRO A 356 6.83 19.34 24.86
N LEU A 357 5.79 20.13 25.16
CA LEU A 357 5.44 21.36 24.43
C LEU A 357 6.37 22.55 24.77
N THR A 358 7.61 22.27 25.15
CA THR A 358 8.62 23.25 25.59
C THR A 358 9.53 23.64 24.42
N PRO A 359 10.42 24.65 24.57
CA PRO A 359 11.41 25.00 23.54
C PRO A 359 12.32 23.83 23.10
N THR A 360 12.48 22.79 23.92
CA THR A 360 13.25 21.58 23.59
C THR A 360 12.51 20.60 22.68
N LYS A 361 11.22 20.86 22.39
CA LYS A 361 10.36 20.04 21.52
C LYS A 361 11.04 19.67 20.21
N ASN A 362 11.54 20.67 19.48
CA ASN A 362 12.12 20.45 18.15
C ASN A 362 13.33 19.50 18.20
N HIS A 363 14.13 19.57 19.27
CA HIS A 363 15.26 18.66 19.45
C HIS A 363 14.79 17.23 19.74
N ALA A 364 13.80 17.05 20.62
CA ALA A 364 13.24 15.74 20.94
C ALA A 364 12.57 15.09 19.72
N VAL A 365 11.76 15.84 18.96
CA VAL A 365 11.17 15.35 17.70
C VAL A 365 12.25 14.96 16.71
N ALA A 366 13.25 15.83 16.47
CA ALA A 366 14.34 15.54 15.54
C ALA A 366 15.12 14.29 15.94
N ASN A 367 15.34 14.08 17.24
CA ASN A 367 15.99 12.88 17.74
C ASN A 367 15.12 11.63 17.56
N ASN A 368 13.82 11.71 17.86
CA ASN A 368 12.87 10.62 17.63
C ASN A 368 12.83 10.22 16.15
N VAL A 369 12.72 11.19 15.24
CA VAL A 369 12.75 10.98 13.77
C VAL A 369 14.03 10.27 13.36
N LYS A 370 15.19 10.71 13.88
CA LYS A 370 16.49 10.08 13.58
C LYS A 370 16.54 8.63 14.06
N ILE A 371 16.09 8.35 15.29
CA ILE A 371 16.04 6.99 15.85
C ILE A 371 15.08 6.11 15.03
N ALA A 372 13.91 6.64 14.70
CA ALA A 372 12.90 5.95 13.90
C ALA A 372 13.43 5.59 12.51
N ALA A 373 14.02 6.56 11.80
CA ALA A 373 14.58 6.36 10.48
C ALA A 373 15.64 5.25 10.48
N ARG A 374 16.60 5.30 11.41
CA ARG A 374 17.61 4.24 11.58
C ARG A 374 16.97 2.87 11.83
N THR A 375 16.03 2.81 12.77
CA THR A 375 15.41 1.54 13.20
C THR A 375 14.63 0.90 12.06
N PHE A 376 13.82 1.67 11.32
CA PHE A 376 13.06 1.14 10.20
C PHE A 376 13.94 0.84 8.96
N ARG A 377 15.05 1.56 8.77
CA ARG A 377 16.07 1.15 7.78
C ARG A 377 16.70 -0.20 8.13
N LEU A 378 16.92 -0.51 9.42
CA LEU A 378 17.41 -1.82 9.84
C LEU A 378 16.40 -2.95 9.56
N VAL A 379 15.09 -2.71 9.70
CA VAL A 379 14.05 -3.66 9.27
C VAL A 379 14.16 -3.94 7.77
N LEU A 380 14.27 -2.88 6.96
CA LEU A 380 14.42 -3.01 5.51
C LEU A 380 15.72 -3.75 5.14
N LEU A 381 16.83 -3.44 5.82
CA LEU A 381 18.11 -4.11 5.62
C LEU A 381 18.02 -5.61 5.92
N ALA A 382 17.37 -6.00 7.02
CA ALA A 382 17.17 -7.40 7.36
C ALA A 382 16.40 -8.13 6.25
N ARG A 383 15.28 -7.55 5.79
CA ARG A 383 14.45 -8.12 4.72
C ARG A 383 15.19 -8.23 3.38
N LEU A 384 15.90 -7.19 2.97
CA LEU A 384 16.69 -7.22 1.73
C LEU A 384 17.85 -8.21 1.81
N SER A 385 18.49 -8.34 2.96
CA SER A 385 19.58 -9.33 3.15
C SER A 385 19.07 -10.76 3.00
N ILE A 386 17.91 -11.06 3.60
CA ILE A 386 17.26 -12.37 3.47
C ILE A 386 16.76 -12.59 2.03
N PHE A 387 16.26 -11.54 1.36
CA PHE A 387 15.80 -11.63 -0.02
C PHE A 387 16.96 -11.90 -1.00
N ASP A 388 18.05 -11.14 -0.91
CA ASP A 388 19.28 -11.40 -1.65
C ASP A 388 19.78 -12.84 -1.41
N PHE A 389 19.76 -13.28 -0.15
CA PHE A 389 20.16 -14.64 0.18
C PHE A 389 19.23 -15.71 -0.38
N PHE A 390 17.92 -15.46 -0.39
CA PHE A 390 16.92 -16.31 -1.01
C PHE A 390 17.19 -16.47 -2.51
N LEU A 391 17.44 -15.37 -3.22
CA LEU A 391 17.76 -15.39 -4.66
C LEU A 391 19.06 -16.15 -4.94
N ARG A 392 20.13 -15.92 -4.17
CA ARG A 392 21.40 -16.68 -4.28
C ARG A 392 21.25 -18.17 -4.01
N CYS A 393 20.23 -18.58 -3.25
CA CYS A 393 19.94 -19.98 -2.97
C CYS A 393 19.00 -20.62 -4.01
N ALA A 394 18.40 -19.83 -4.90
CA ALA A 394 17.49 -20.31 -5.94
C ALA A 394 18.26 -21.10 -7.02
N PRO A 395 17.84 -22.33 -7.35
CA PRO A 395 18.39 -23.04 -8.49
C PRO A 395 18.03 -22.32 -9.80
N PRO A 396 18.91 -22.34 -10.81
CA PRO A 396 18.73 -21.60 -12.07
C PRO A 396 17.60 -22.12 -12.97
N HIS A 397 16.92 -23.20 -12.57
CA HIS A 397 15.87 -23.87 -13.35
C HIS A 397 14.51 -23.90 -12.66
N VAL A 398 14.36 -23.23 -11.51
CA VAL A 398 13.05 -23.14 -10.85
C VAL A 398 12.21 -22.10 -11.58
N ASP A 399 10.94 -22.40 -11.77
CA ASP A 399 9.97 -21.45 -12.30
C ASP A 399 9.93 -20.17 -11.45
N GLU A 400 10.00 -19.01 -12.08
CA GLU A 400 10.07 -17.73 -11.38
C GLU A 400 8.79 -17.47 -10.58
N ALA A 401 7.62 -17.83 -11.11
CA ALA A 401 6.36 -17.64 -10.40
C ALA A 401 6.30 -18.53 -9.14
N ASP A 402 6.81 -19.76 -9.21
CA ASP A 402 7.01 -20.62 -8.03
C ASP A 402 7.96 -19.99 -7.01
N LEU A 403 9.08 -19.40 -7.45
CA LEU A 403 10.00 -18.72 -6.55
C LEU A 403 9.35 -17.51 -5.87
N ARG A 404 8.57 -16.70 -6.60
CA ARG A 404 7.81 -15.58 -6.02
C ARG A 404 6.79 -16.05 -4.98
N ARG A 405 6.03 -17.10 -5.28
CA ARG A 405 5.09 -17.70 -4.33
C ARG A 405 5.78 -18.20 -3.07
N ARG A 406 6.94 -18.87 -3.21
CA ARG A 406 7.75 -19.32 -2.07
C ARG A 406 8.29 -18.13 -1.28
N TRP A 407 8.77 -17.09 -1.95
CA TRP A 407 9.23 -15.88 -1.30
C TRP A 407 8.12 -15.19 -0.50
N LEU A 408 6.93 -15.06 -1.09
CA LEU A 408 5.78 -14.48 -0.40
C LEU A 408 5.34 -15.33 0.80
N TYR A 409 5.22 -16.64 0.62
CA TYR A 409 4.84 -17.54 1.71
C TYR A 409 5.84 -17.46 2.89
N LEU A 410 7.13 -17.33 2.59
CA LEU A 410 8.17 -17.14 3.60
C LEU A 410 7.93 -15.86 4.42
N GLN A 411 7.46 -14.78 3.80
CA GLN A 411 7.14 -13.53 4.48
C GLN A 411 5.83 -13.58 5.26
N LEU A 412 4.82 -14.31 4.77
CA LEU A 412 3.52 -14.45 5.43
C LEU A 412 3.55 -15.39 6.63
N ARG A 413 4.41 -16.41 6.63
CA ARG A 413 4.52 -17.42 7.69
C ARG A 413 5.98 -17.73 8.03
N PRO A 414 6.79 -16.74 8.45
CA PRO A 414 8.23 -16.94 8.63
C PRO A 414 8.55 -18.00 9.70
N SER A 415 7.80 -18.00 10.80
CA SER A 415 7.94 -18.97 11.89
C SER A 415 7.47 -20.40 11.51
N GLY A 416 6.59 -20.55 10.53
CA GLY A 416 6.08 -21.87 10.10
C GLY A 416 7.15 -22.73 9.41
N LEU A 417 8.22 -22.11 8.91
CA LEU A 417 9.24 -22.77 8.10
C LEU A 417 10.51 -23.13 8.88
N PHE A 418 10.93 -22.29 9.85
CA PHE A 418 12.24 -22.43 10.51
C PHE A 418 12.12 -22.78 11.99
N ARG A 419 11.52 -23.93 12.34
CA ARG A 419 11.38 -24.37 13.74
C ARG A 419 10.77 -23.30 14.68
N LYS A 420 9.77 -22.54 14.20
CA LYS A 420 9.15 -21.41 14.91
C LYS A 420 10.01 -20.14 15.01
N MET A 421 11.13 -20.09 14.30
CA MET A 421 11.99 -18.90 14.19
C MET A 421 11.45 -17.97 13.10
N ASP A 422 11.15 -16.73 13.46
CA ASP A 422 10.89 -15.68 12.48
C ASP A 422 12.22 -15.13 11.97
N ILE A 423 12.64 -15.56 10.78
CA ILE A 423 13.98 -15.25 10.28
C ILE A 423 14.21 -13.75 10.06
N PHE A 424 13.17 -12.98 9.79
CA PHE A 424 13.29 -11.54 9.54
C PHE A 424 13.46 -10.78 10.85
N ASP A 425 12.62 -11.11 11.82
CA ASP A 425 12.71 -10.56 13.18
C ASP A 425 14.03 -10.92 13.85
N GLU A 426 14.48 -12.17 13.72
CA GLU A 426 15.75 -12.63 14.30
C GLU A 426 16.97 -11.93 13.70
N LEU A 427 16.97 -11.72 12.38
CA LEU A 427 18.05 -10.95 11.74
C LEU A 427 18.00 -9.48 12.19
N PHE A 428 16.81 -8.88 12.25
CA PHE A 428 16.64 -7.53 12.78
C PHE A 428 17.21 -7.41 14.20
N GLN A 429 16.83 -8.33 15.10
CA GLN A 429 17.35 -8.39 16.46
C GLN A 429 18.87 -8.56 16.50
N ALA A 430 19.47 -9.31 15.56
CA ALA A 430 20.91 -9.46 15.47
C ALA A 430 21.65 -8.17 15.07
N ILE A 431 21.00 -7.22 14.38
CA ILE A 431 21.64 -6.01 13.84
C ILE A 431 21.11 -4.69 14.42
N HIS A 432 20.09 -4.71 15.29
CA HIS A 432 19.40 -3.49 15.74
C HIS A 432 20.28 -2.51 16.55
N THR A 433 21.39 -2.98 17.12
CA THR A 433 22.29 -2.18 17.96
C THR A 433 23.24 -1.28 17.17
N VAL A 434 23.24 -1.38 15.84
CA VAL A 434 24.06 -0.54 14.95
C VAL A 434 23.60 0.91 14.99
N GLN A 435 24.54 1.82 15.22
CA GLN A 435 24.25 3.25 15.37
C GLN A 435 24.57 4.07 14.11
N ASP A 436 25.41 3.54 13.20
CA ASP A 436 25.83 4.23 11.97
C ASP A 436 24.77 4.13 10.86
N ASP A 437 23.80 5.05 10.91
CA ASP A 437 22.68 5.14 9.98
C ASP A 437 23.11 5.32 8.51
N ASN A 438 24.19 6.07 8.26
CA ASN A 438 24.71 6.28 6.90
C ASN A 438 25.27 4.99 6.31
N ALA A 439 25.95 4.18 7.12
CA ALA A 439 26.46 2.89 6.68
C ALA A 439 25.34 1.88 6.41
N VAL A 440 24.27 1.91 7.23
CA VAL A 440 23.04 1.13 7.00
C VAL A 440 22.39 1.53 5.67
N ALA A 441 22.14 2.82 5.44
CA ALA A 441 21.54 3.31 4.20
C ALA A 441 22.38 2.94 2.96
N ARG A 442 23.72 3.11 3.03
CA ARG A 442 24.63 2.69 1.96
C ARG A 442 24.52 1.20 1.67
N ARG A 443 24.46 0.36 2.72
CA ARG A 443 24.33 -1.09 2.55
C ARG A 443 23.01 -1.48 1.90
N ILE A 444 21.91 -0.78 2.20
CA ILE A 444 20.61 -0.98 1.54
C ILE A 444 20.73 -0.67 0.05
N TYR A 445 21.32 0.47 -0.34
CA TYR A 445 21.53 0.81 -1.76
C TYR A 445 22.40 -0.22 -2.49
N GLU A 446 23.48 -0.68 -1.86
CA GLU A 446 24.35 -1.73 -2.42
C GLU A 446 23.59 -3.04 -2.66
N LEU A 447 22.76 -3.46 -1.70
CA LEU A 447 21.94 -4.67 -1.81
C LEU A 447 20.86 -4.53 -2.87
N GLU A 448 20.11 -3.43 -2.87
CA GLU A 448 19.05 -3.17 -3.85
C GLU A 448 19.62 -3.16 -5.28
N LYS A 449 20.81 -2.56 -5.46
CA LYS A 449 21.54 -2.62 -6.72
C LYS A 449 21.95 -4.05 -7.07
N ALA A 450 22.56 -4.79 -6.14
CA ALA A 450 22.98 -6.17 -6.38
C ALA A 450 21.81 -7.09 -6.77
N ILE A 451 20.67 -6.94 -6.12
CA ILE A 451 19.43 -7.68 -6.41
C ILE A 451 18.91 -7.35 -7.82
N ARG A 452 18.93 -6.07 -8.22
CA ARG A 452 18.50 -5.66 -9.57
C ARG A 452 19.46 -6.08 -10.68
N ASP A 453 20.76 -6.06 -10.39
CA ASP A 453 21.82 -6.43 -11.32
C ASP A 453 22.02 -7.96 -11.39
N ASP A 454 21.29 -8.76 -10.59
CA ASP A 454 21.39 -10.23 -10.61
C ASP A 454 20.86 -10.79 -11.93
N VAL A 455 21.75 -11.45 -12.67
CA VAL A 455 21.45 -12.04 -13.98
C VAL A 455 20.70 -13.37 -13.90
N HIS A 456 20.60 -13.98 -12.71
CA HIS A 456 19.96 -15.28 -12.53
C HIS A 456 18.45 -15.19 -12.38
N VAL A 457 17.95 -14.08 -11.83
CA VAL A 457 16.51 -13.84 -11.63
C VAL A 457 16.22 -12.41 -12.06
N ASN A 458 15.34 -12.23 -13.04
CA ASN A 458 14.93 -10.90 -13.46
C ASN A 458 13.93 -10.31 -12.44
N VAL A 459 14.46 -9.68 -11.39
CA VAL A 459 13.63 -9.07 -10.35
C VAL A 459 12.82 -7.89 -10.89
N GLY A 460 13.35 -7.16 -11.85
CA GLY A 460 12.72 -5.95 -12.38
C GLY A 460 12.46 -4.91 -11.28
N SER A 461 11.23 -4.42 -11.20
CA SER A 461 10.80 -3.51 -10.14
C SER A 461 10.52 -4.26 -8.83
N LEU A 462 11.11 -3.78 -7.74
CA LEU A 462 10.88 -4.31 -6.40
C LEU A 462 9.82 -3.46 -5.66
N PHE A 463 8.76 -4.11 -5.19
CA PHE A 463 7.69 -3.46 -4.43
C PHE A 463 7.93 -3.59 -2.93
N PHE A 464 7.52 -2.57 -2.17
CA PHE A 464 7.47 -2.59 -0.72
C PHE A 464 6.01 -2.42 -0.29
N VAL A 465 5.42 -3.47 0.27
CA VAL A 465 4.03 -3.49 0.69
C VAL A 465 3.96 -3.40 2.20
N LEU A 466 3.24 -2.40 2.72
CA LEU A 466 2.91 -2.26 4.14
C LEU A 466 1.40 -2.49 4.32
N ASP A 467 1.03 -3.60 4.94
CA ASP A 467 -0.36 -3.93 5.29
C ASP A 467 -0.71 -3.49 6.71
N GLN A 468 -2.01 -3.37 7.00
CA GLN A 468 -2.57 -2.94 8.29
C GLN A 468 -2.04 -1.58 8.77
N ALA A 469 -1.71 -0.68 7.86
CA ALA A 469 -1.02 0.57 8.18
C ALA A 469 -1.76 1.45 9.21
N GLU A 470 -3.07 1.26 9.41
CA GLU A 470 -3.85 1.92 10.48
C GLU A 470 -3.17 1.80 11.85
N VAL A 471 -2.63 0.62 12.17
CA VAL A 471 -1.97 0.37 13.45
C VAL A 471 -0.69 1.20 13.59
N ALA A 472 0.09 1.35 12.52
CA ALA A 472 1.27 2.22 12.53
C ALA A 472 0.89 3.70 12.59
N SER A 473 -0.27 4.08 12.05
CA SER A 473 -0.73 5.48 12.05
C SER A 473 -1.18 5.95 13.45
N GLU A 474 -1.63 5.02 14.29
CA GLU A 474 -2.06 5.30 15.67
C GLU A 474 -0.89 5.29 16.66
N ARG A 475 0.25 4.70 16.29
CA ARG A 475 1.44 4.61 17.14
C ARG A 475 2.26 5.90 17.12
N GLY A 476 2.77 6.27 18.30
CA GLY A 476 3.76 7.34 18.45
C GLY A 476 3.25 8.75 18.15
N THR A 477 1.94 8.99 18.14
CA THR A 477 1.34 10.30 17.81
C THR A 477 1.82 11.45 18.69
N GLU A 478 2.11 11.16 19.97
CA GLU A 478 2.71 12.12 20.92
C GLU A 478 4.25 12.23 20.80
N ALA A 479 4.90 11.26 20.14
CA ALA A 479 6.35 11.21 19.97
C ALA A 479 6.82 12.01 18.73
N PHE A 480 5.97 12.15 17.71
CA PHE A 480 6.31 12.78 16.43
C PHE A 480 5.53 14.07 16.16
N TRP A 481 4.97 14.69 17.20
CA TRP A 481 4.15 15.89 17.05
C TRP A 481 4.95 17.12 16.57
N SER A 482 4.61 17.68 15.41
CA SER A 482 5.17 18.98 14.95
C SER A 482 4.39 20.19 15.45
N SER A 483 5.07 21.31 15.75
CA SER A 483 4.44 22.57 16.19
C SER A 483 4.01 23.49 15.07
N THR A 484 4.45 23.22 13.83
CA THR A 484 4.13 24.12 12.72
C THR A 484 2.62 24.22 12.59
N SER A 485 2.10 25.44 12.65
CA SER A 485 0.68 25.77 12.66
C SER A 485 0.02 25.28 11.37
N GLY A 486 -0.64 24.12 11.44
CA GLY A 486 -1.14 23.32 10.30
C GLY A 486 -0.65 21.87 10.29
N GLY A 487 0.32 21.54 11.15
CA GLY A 487 1.02 20.25 11.21
C GLY A 487 0.17 19.15 11.83
N GLY A 488 -0.28 18.23 10.97
CA GLY A 488 -0.93 16.99 11.40
C GLY A 488 -0.06 16.19 12.37
N HIS A 489 -0.70 15.30 13.12
CA HIS A 489 -0.04 14.40 14.06
C HIS A 489 0.99 13.53 13.34
N GLY A 490 2.29 13.72 13.58
CA GLY A 490 3.28 12.75 13.10
C GLY A 490 2.99 11.37 13.72
N SER A 491 3.21 10.30 12.97
CA SER A 491 2.98 8.93 13.43
C SER A 491 4.13 8.03 13.02
N VAL A 492 4.20 6.84 13.62
CA VAL A 492 5.15 5.80 13.22
C VAL A 492 5.03 5.46 11.74
N LEU A 493 3.82 5.46 11.18
CA LEU A 493 3.60 5.26 9.74
C LEU A 493 4.36 6.30 8.88
N GLY A 494 4.32 7.57 9.28
CA GLY A 494 5.04 8.64 8.58
C GLY A 494 6.55 8.40 8.59
N GLU A 495 7.09 7.99 9.74
CA GLU A 495 8.52 7.69 9.87
C GLU A 495 8.95 6.42 9.12
N MET A 496 8.12 5.38 9.09
CA MET A 496 8.33 4.18 8.27
C MET A 496 8.38 4.56 6.78
N TYR A 497 7.40 5.32 6.30
CA TYR A 497 7.37 5.82 4.92
C TYR A 497 8.61 6.67 4.59
N ASN A 498 8.97 7.61 5.47
CA ASN A 498 10.14 8.47 5.27
C ASN A 498 11.43 7.65 5.19
N ALA A 499 11.62 6.68 6.10
CA ALA A 499 12.79 5.82 6.12
C ALA A 499 12.94 4.99 4.85
N TRP A 500 11.84 4.47 4.30
CA TRP A 500 11.86 3.54 3.17
C TRP A 500 11.75 4.20 1.80
N SER A 501 11.09 5.34 1.71
CA SER A 501 10.89 6.05 0.43
C SER A 501 12.18 6.61 -0.16
N GLU A 502 13.27 6.68 0.62
CA GLU A 502 14.61 7.06 0.18
C GLU A 502 15.22 6.09 -0.85
N PHE A 503 14.73 4.86 -0.89
CA PHE A 503 15.20 3.80 -1.77
C PHE A 503 14.33 3.70 -3.03
N SER A 504 14.83 3.04 -4.08
CA SER A 504 14.17 3.03 -5.40
C SER A 504 13.09 1.94 -5.52
N MET A 505 12.32 1.72 -4.46
CA MET A 505 11.23 0.75 -4.40
C MET A 505 9.88 1.45 -4.47
N ALA A 506 8.97 0.87 -5.23
CA ALA A 506 7.58 1.28 -5.29
C ALA A 506 6.86 0.85 -4.00
N MET A 507 6.28 1.80 -3.26
CA MET A 507 5.63 1.51 -1.99
C MET A 507 4.11 1.41 -2.15
N ILE A 508 3.51 0.37 -1.57
CA ILE A 508 2.07 0.19 -1.48
C ILE A 508 1.70 0.13 0.00
N ILE A 509 0.94 1.11 0.48
CA ILE A 509 0.46 1.15 1.86
C ILE A 509 -1.01 0.78 1.85
N SER A 510 -1.42 -0.19 2.66
CA SER A 510 -2.81 -0.60 2.79
C SER A 510 -3.29 -0.47 4.22
N GLY A 511 -4.53 0.02 4.36
CA GLY A 511 -5.20 0.07 5.64
C GLY A 511 -6.69 0.34 5.51
N THR A 512 -7.40 0.30 6.64
CA THR A 512 -8.85 0.55 6.66
C THR A 512 -9.19 2.03 6.79
N VAL A 513 -8.56 2.71 7.76
CA VAL A 513 -8.74 4.14 8.02
C VAL A 513 -7.35 4.71 8.21
N LEU A 514 -6.81 5.39 7.19
CA LEU A 514 -5.59 6.18 7.36
C LEU A 514 -5.89 7.66 7.23
N PRO A 515 -5.32 8.49 8.12
CA PRO A 515 -5.26 9.91 7.89
C PRO A 515 -4.28 10.17 6.75
N LEU A 516 -4.81 10.25 5.53
CA LEU A 516 -4.09 10.53 4.29
C LEU A 516 -3.16 11.75 4.39
N GLU A 517 -3.56 12.73 5.19
CA GLU A 517 -2.80 13.93 5.53
C GLU A 517 -1.39 13.61 6.07
N LEU A 518 -1.20 12.47 6.73
CA LEU A 518 0.12 12.08 7.24
C LEU A 518 1.09 11.70 6.13
N LEU A 519 0.59 11.09 5.06
CA LEU A 519 1.38 10.67 3.91
C LEU A 519 1.63 11.86 2.97
N THR A 520 0.62 12.70 2.74
CA THR A 520 0.77 13.87 1.85
C THR A 520 1.76 14.90 2.40
N ASN A 521 1.74 15.17 3.70
CA ASN A 521 2.70 16.05 4.35
C ASN A 521 4.15 15.56 4.22
N SER A 522 4.34 14.24 4.30
CA SER A 522 5.65 13.59 4.14
C SER A 522 6.17 13.73 2.70
N ILE A 523 5.29 13.59 1.71
CA ILE A 523 5.63 13.80 0.29
C ILE A 523 6.05 15.25 0.03
N HIS A 524 5.30 16.23 0.57
CA HIS A 524 5.59 17.65 0.37
C HIS A 524 6.92 18.05 0.98
N THR A 525 7.17 17.66 2.24
CA THR A 525 8.43 17.94 2.94
C THR A 525 9.64 17.40 2.18
N ARG A 526 9.49 16.28 1.47
CA ARG A 526 10.57 15.69 0.67
C ARG A 526 10.85 16.50 -0.60
N ARG A 527 9.82 17.00 -1.27
CA ARG A 527 9.98 17.87 -2.45
C ARG A 527 10.73 19.15 -2.12
N GLU A 528 10.54 19.71 -0.93
CA GLU A 528 11.26 20.91 -0.49
C GLU A 528 12.73 20.68 -0.13
N ARG A 529 13.14 19.44 0.15
CA ARG A 529 14.53 19.10 0.54
C ARG A 529 15.43 18.72 -0.65
N LYS A 530 14.85 18.44 -1.81
CA LYS A 530 15.59 18.17 -3.06
C LYS A 530 15.75 19.46 -3.84
#